data_AF-A0A921RRY8-F1
#
_entry.id   AF-A0A921RRY8-F1
#
_cell.length_a   1.000
_cell.length_b   1.000
_cell.length_c   1.000
_cell.angle_alpha   90.00
_cell.angle_beta   90.00
_cell.angle_gamma   90.00
#
_symmetry.space_group_name_H-M   'P 1'
#
loop_
_entity.id
_entity.type
_entity.pdbx_description
1 polymer ?
#
loop_
_entity_poly.entity_id
_entity_poly.type
_entity_poly.pdbx_seq_one_letter_code
_entity_poly.pdbx_strand_id
1 'polypeptide(L)'
;MATEASRRFRFQVEMHCRCIGCVRKVEKAMASIGRFSGAETSVGDVNSGIVTVVGKVNPTEICHWLKRKTKKNVKVVYPDTTTEDHKQKMILVLGSSSQGGHPTPSAPPLQDGMPWALVPSGVQPDHDSLQFIEEKIRGLEKIRDVLKIKKLQNELIAAKSELKQSMRVINGSKKVLLDSALNQLKAYKNLEALSQ
;
A
#
# COMPACT_ATOMS: atom_id res chain seq x y z
N MET A 1 -20.62 -31.66 -3.16
CA MET A 1 -20.64 -30.24 -3.60
C MET A 1 -19.25 -29.68 -3.36
N ALA A 2 -18.54 -29.24 -4.40
CA ALA A 2 -17.17 -28.76 -4.27
C ALA A 2 -17.14 -27.48 -3.42
N THR A 3 -16.56 -27.55 -2.23
CA THR A 3 -16.24 -26.38 -1.42
C THR A 3 -15.14 -25.61 -2.13
N GLU A 4 -15.53 -24.56 -2.85
CA GLU A 4 -14.62 -23.71 -3.60
C GLU A 4 -13.76 -22.90 -2.62
N ALA A 5 -12.51 -23.32 -2.43
CA ALA A 5 -11.59 -22.73 -1.47
C ALA A 5 -11.25 -21.28 -1.84
N SER A 6 -11.06 -20.44 -0.82
CA SER A 6 -10.61 -19.04 -0.96
C SER A 6 -9.29 -18.97 -1.74
N ARG A 7 -9.22 -18.13 -2.78
CA ARG A 7 -8.04 -18.01 -3.66
C ARG A 7 -7.40 -16.64 -3.50
N ARG A 8 -6.08 -16.60 -3.70
CA ARG A 8 -5.29 -15.37 -3.72
C ARG A 8 -5.14 -14.88 -5.16
N PHE A 9 -5.39 -13.60 -5.37
CA PHE A 9 -5.20 -12.91 -6.64
C PHE A 9 -4.24 -11.75 -6.47
N ARG A 10 -3.30 -11.55 -7.39
CA ARG A 10 -2.40 -10.39 -7.39
C ARG A 10 -2.66 -9.55 -8.63
N PHE A 11 -2.76 -8.24 -8.43
CA PHE A 11 -2.98 -7.24 -9.47
C PHE A 11 -1.83 -6.24 -9.44
N GLN A 12 -1.27 -5.94 -10.61
CA GLN A 12 -0.26 -4.90 -10.79
C GLN A 12 -0.93 -3.66 -11.38
N VAL A 13 -0.94 -2.57 -10.62
CA VAL A 13 -1.32 -1.24 -11.10
C VAL A 13 -0.10 -0.58 -11.73
N GLU A 14 -0.24 -0.13 -12.98
CA GLU A 14 0.81 0.58 -13.68
C GLU A 14 0.93 2.01 -13.13
N MET A 15 2.06 2.32 -12.51
CA MET A 15 2.33 3.63 -11.90
C MET A 15 3.48 4.32 -12.63
N HIS A 16 3.19 5.39 -13.36
CA HIS A 16 4.23 6.22 -13.99
C HIS A 16 5.04 7.05 -12.98
N CYS A 17 4.49 7.31 -11.79
CA CYS A 17 5.18 8.03 -10.73
C CYS A 17 4.69 7.60 -9.33
N ARG A 18 5.53 7.81 -8.32
CA ARG A 18 5.27 7.47 -6.91
C ARG A 18 4.86 8.68 -6.06
N CYS A 19 4.24 9.69 -6.68
CA CYS A 19 3.78 10.86 -5.95
C CYS A 19 2.65 10.51 -4.97
N ILE A 20 2.46 11.34 -3.95
CA ILE A 20 1.43 11.15 -2.90
C ILE A 20 0.05 10.92 -3.51
N GLY A 21 -0.29 11.63 -4.60
CA GLY A 21 -1.58 11.45 -5.30
C GLY A 21 -1.73 10.07 -5.95
N CYS A 22 -0.66 9.54 -6.55
CA CYS A 22 -0.66 8.24 -7.20
C CYS A 22 -0.79 7.10 -6.19
N VAL A 23 -0.07 7.19 -5.08
CA VAL A 23 -0.13 6.25 -3.94
C VAL A 23 -1.52 6.28 -3.32
N ARG A 24 -2.03 7.46 -2.98
CA ARG A 24 -3.34 7.64 -2.33
C ARG A 24 -4.52 7.12 -3.15
N LYS A 25 -4.43 7.14 -4.49
CA LYS A 25 -5.45 6.53 -5.36
C LYS A 25 -5.50 5.01 -5.21
N VAL A 26 -4.35 4.36 -5.11
CA VAL A 26 -4.26 2.91 -4.92
C VAL A 26 -4.74 2.53 -3.52
N GLU A 27 -4.31 3.27 -2.48
CA GLU A 27 -4.80 3.05 -1.10
C GLU A 27 -6.32 3.12 -0.98
N LYS A 28 -6.93 4.18 -1.54
CA LYS A 28 -8.39 4.34 -1.54
C LYS A 28 -9.09 3.20 -2.28
N ALA A 29 -8.48 2.69 -3.35
CA ALA A 29 -9.01 1.55 -4.07
C ALA A 29 -8.94 0.28 -3.21
N MET A 30 -7.78 0.00 -2.61
CA MET A 30 -7.62 -1.18 -1.74
C MET A 30 -8.58 -1.16 -0.54
N ALA A 31 -8.71 -0.03 0.15
CA ALA A 31 -9.62 0.12 1.28
C ALA A 31 -11.11 -0.11 0.91
N SER A 32 -11.42 -0.11 -0.38
CA SER A 32 -12.79 -0.30 -0.89
C SER A 32 -13.06 -1.72 -1.41
N ILE A 33 -12.06 -2.62 -1.41
CA ILE A 33 -12.18 -4.00 -1.90
C ILE A 33 -13.11 -4.84 -1.02
N GLY A 34 -13.22 -4.54 0.28
CA GLY A 34 -14.16 -5.22 1.17
C GLY A 34 -15.64 -5.04 0.80
N ARG A 35 -15.98 -4.22 -0.20
CA ARG A 35 -17.35 -4.12 -0.74
C ARG A 35 -17.71 -5.25 -1.71
N PHE A 36 -16.74 -6.02 -2.18
CA PHE A 36 -16.99 -7.14 -3.08
C PHE A 36 -17.45 -8.36 -2.28
N SER A 37 -18.55 -8.97 -2.72
CA SER A 37 -19.02 -10.22 -2.14
C SER A 37 -17.97 -11.30 -2.30
N GLY A 38 -17.62 -11.96 -1.19
CA GLY A 38 -16.59 -13.01 -1.16
C GLY A 38 -15.15 -12.52 -1.00
N ALA A 39 -14.90 -11.20 -0.90
CA ALA A 39 -13.58 -10.67 -0.55
C ALA A 39 -13.35 -10.81 0.96
N GLU A 40 -12.32 -11.56 1.36
CA GLU A 40 -11.99 -11.79 2.77
C GLU A 40 -10.95 -10.77 3.24
N THR A 41 -9.86 -10.63 2.49
CA THR A 41 -8.76 -9.73 2.83
C THR A 41 -8.13 -9.12 1.59
N SER A 42 -7.59 -7.90 1.74
CA SER A 42 -6.77 -7.26 0.73
C SER A 42 -5.50 -6.69 1.35
N VAL A 43 -4.34 -7.08 0.82
CA VAL A 43 -3.01 -6.61 1.26
C VAL A 43 -2.28 -6.12 0.02
N GLY A 44 -1.60 -4.98 0.09
CA GLY A 44 -0.87 -4.47 -1.07
C GLY A 44 0.38 -3.71 -0.71
N ASP A 45 1.37 -3.82 -1.58
CA ASP A 45 2.50 -2.91 -1.60
C ASP A 45 2.14 -1.74 -2.53
N VAL A 46 1.66 -0.68 -1.91
CA VAL A 46 1.19 0.53 -2.59
C VAL A 46 2.31 1.24 -3.33
N ASN A 47 3.55 1.11 -2.86
CA ASN A 47 4.71 1.77 -3.46
C ASN A 47 5.12 1.10 -4.77
N SER A 48 4.97 -0.22 -4.88
CA SER A 48 5.18 -0.97 -6.13
C SER A 48 3.91 -1.11 -6.97
N GLY A 49 2.73 -0.70 -6.45
CA GLY A 49 1.45 -0.80 -7.15
C GLY A 49 0.88 -2.22 -7.16
N ILE A 50 1.34 -3.10 -6.27
CA ILE A 50 0.85 -4.47 -6.16
C ILE A 50 -0.34 -4.51 -5.19
N VAL A 51 -1.47 -5.03 -5.66
CA VAL A 51 -2.68 -5.26 -4.85
C VAL A 51 -2.93 -6.76 -4.80
N THR A 52 -3.00 -7.34 -3.60
CA THR A 52 -3.35 -8.74 -3.39
C THR A 52 -4.75 -8.81 -2.78
N VAL A 53 -5.61 -9.67 -3.34
CA VAL A 53 -6.95 -9.94 -2.83
C VAL A 53 -7.08 -11.42 -2.54
N VAL A 54 -7.56 -11.77 -1.36
CA VAL A 54 -7.87 -13.13 -0.96
C VAL A 54 -9.37 -13.24 -0.78
N GLY A 55 -9.97 -14.25 -1.40
CA GLY A 55 -11.40 -14.48 -1.31
C GLY A 55 -11.95 -15.31 -2.44
N LYS A 56 -13.26 -15.53 -2.39
CA LYS A 56 -14.07 -16.05 -3.48
C LYS A 56 -14.55 -14.87 -4.35
N VAL A 57 -13.62 -14.30 -5.12
CA VAL A 57 -13.88 -13.13 -5.97
C VAL A 57 -13.54 -13.42 -7.43
N ASN A 58 -14.23 -12.74 -8.35
CA ASN A 58 -13.89 -12.79 -9.76
C ASN A 58 -12.71 -11.84 -10.07
N PRO A 59 -11.55 -12.34 -10.54
CA PRO A 59 -10.38 -11.50 -10.78
C PRO A 59 -10.61 -10.44 -11.87
N THR A 60 -11.38 -10.76 -12.90
CA THR A 60 -11.69 -9.83 -14.00
C THR A 60 -12.52 -8.65 -13.50
N GLU A 61 -13.48 -8.92 -12.62
CA GLU A 61 -14.31 -7.88 -11.99
C GLU A 61 -13.46 -6.92 -11.14
N ILE A 62 -12.61 -7.48 -10.28
CA ILE A 62 -11.69 -6.70 -9.44
C ILE A 62 -10.71 -5.90 -10.30
N CYS A 63 -10.16 -6.50 -11.37
CA CYS A 63 -9.25 -5.83 -12.30
C CYS A 63 -9.92 -4.62 -12.98
N HIS A 64 -11.12 -4.81 -13.54
CA HIS A 64 -11.90 -3.74 -14.17
C HIS A 64 -12.26 -2.63 -13.18
N TRP A 65 -12.61 -3.01 -11.95
CA TRP A 65 -12.93 -2.04 -10.91
C TRP A 65 -11.71 -1.25 -10.46
N LEU A 66 -10.55 -1.90 -10.26
CA LEU A 66 -9.29 -1.25 -9.93
C LEU A 66 -8.88 -0.27 -11.04
N LYS A 67 -9.03 -0.67 -12.32
CA LYS A 67 -8.78 0.21 -13.48
C LYS A 67 -9.67 1.46 -13.44
N ARG A 68 -10.97 1.30 -13.18
CA ARG A 68 -11.92 2.42 -13.04
C ARG A 68 -11.59 3.32 -11.85
N LYS A 69 -11.26 2.75 -10.69
CA LYS A 69 -11.05 3.51 -9.44
C LYS A 69 -9.72 4.26 -9.43
N THR A 70 -8.67 3.64 -9.94
CA THR A 70 -7.32 4.22 -9.96
C THR A 70 -7.07 5.08 -11.20
N LYS A 71 -7.87 4.91 -12.26
CA LYS A 71 -7.66 5.50 -13.60
C LYS A 71 -6.29 5.13 -14.20
N LYS A 72 -5.82 3.92 -13.91
CA LYS A 72 -4.52 3.37 -14.34
C LYS A 72 -4.73 1.99 -14.93
N ASN A 73 -3.84 1.54 -15.81
CA ASN A 73 -3.87 0.16 -16.27
C ASN A 73 -3.60 -0.79 -15.10
N VAL A 74 -4.27 -1.93 -15.12
CA VAL A 74 -4.16 -2.98 -14.11
C VAL A 74 -4.03 -4.31 -14.84
N LYS A 75 -3.07 -5.14 -14.43
CA LYS A 75 -2.86 -6.50 -14.95
C LYS A 75 -3.02 -7.51 -13.82
N VAL A 76 -3.60 -8.66 -14.12
CA VAL A 76 -3.57 -9.79 -13.19
C VAL A 76 -2.19 -10.44 -13.30
N VAL A 77 -1.49 -10.56 -12.18
CA VAL A 77 -0.16 -11.17 -12.08
C VAL A 77 -0.25 -12.58 -11.51
N TYR A 78 -1.31 -12.87 -10.74
CA TYR A 78 -1.53 -14.19 -10.18
C TYR A 78 -3.04 -14.45 -9.97
N PRO A 79 -3.56 -15.64 -10.33
CA PRO A 79 -2.91 -16.63 -11.20
C PRO A 79 -2.63 -15.99 -12.58
N ASP A 80 -1.51 -16.36 -13.20
CA ASP A 80 -1.09 -15.76 -14.46
C ASP A 80 -2.08 -16.14 -15.57
N THR A 81 -2.80 -15.16 -16.10
CA THR A 81 -3.78 -15.37 -17.18
C THR A 81 -3.05 -15.28 -18.52
N THR A 82 -2.17 -16.23 -18.81
CA THR A 82 -1.56 -16.39 -20.15
C THR A 82 -2.26 -17.44 -21.01
N THR A 83 -3.42 -17.93 -20.61
CA THR A 83 -4.23 -18.86 -21.41
C THR A 83 -5.70 -18.44 -21.45
N GLU A 84 -6.24 -18.48 -22.69
CA GLU A 84 -7.65 -18.39 -23.10
C GLU A 84 -8.35 -17.01 -23.05
N ASP A 85 -8.32 -16.27 -24.17
CA ASP A 85 -9.52 -15.83 -24.92
C ASP A 85 -9.21 -14.69 -25.91
N HIS A 86 -8.80 -15.03 -27.14
CA HIS A 86 -8.88 -14.13 -28.29
C HIS A 86 -9.20 -14.91 -29.58
N LYS A 87 -10.46 -15.33 -29.75
CA LYS A 87 -11.00 -15.67 -31.07
C LYS A 87 -11.60 -14.41 -31.69
N GLN A 88 -11.23 -14.16 -32.95
CA GLN A 88 -11.78 -13.16 -33.88
C GLN A 88 -11.45 -11.71 -33.51
N LYS A 89 -10.83 -10.88 -34.36
CA LYS A 89 -10.87 -10.79 -35.83
C LYS A 89 -9.81 -9.75 -36.27
N MET A 90 -9.51 -9.71 -37.57
CA MET A 90 -8.84 -8.64 -38.33
C MET A 90 -7.30 -8.69 -38.34
N ILE A 91 -6.58 -8.57 -39.46
CA ILE A 91 -6.91 -8.31 -40.87
C ILE A 91 -5.72 -8.83 -41.69
N LEU A 92 -5.99 -9.48 -42.83
CA LEU A 92 -5.02 -9.73 -43.91
C LEU A 92 -4.60 -8.39 -44.53
N VAL A 93 -3.31 -8.05 -44.50
CA VAL A 93 -2.69 -7.14 -45.47
C VAL A 93 -1.33 -7.72 -45.86
N LEU A 94 -1.26 -8.19 -47.11
CA LEU A 94 -0.18 -8.06 -48.11
C LEU A 94 1.22 -7.73 -47.51
N GLY A 95 2.20 -8.64 -47.53
CA GLY A 95 2.87 -9.09 -48.74
C GLY A 95 3.96 -8.09 -49.16
N SER A 96 5.24 -8.42 -48.90
CA SER A 96 6.42 -8.18 -49.79
C SER A 96 7.76 -8.25 -49.03
N SER A 97 8.73 -8.95 -49.64
CA SER A 97 10.19 -8.68 -49.68
C SER A 97 10.96 -8.73 -48.34
N SER A 98 12.16 -9.29 -48.18
CA SER A 98 13.27 -9.63 -49.09
C SER A 98 14.26 -10.55 -48.34
N GLN A 99 15.17 -11.15 -49.10
CA GLN A 99 16.23 -12.09 -48.70
C GLN A 99 17.17 -11.64 -47.56
N GLY A 100 17.75 -12.62 -46.86
CA GLY A 100 18.98 -12.48 -46.08
C GLY A 100 19.34 -13.78 -45.37
N GLY A 101 20.33 -14.53 -45.88
CA GLY A 101 20.71 -15.84 -45.38
C GLY A 101 21.68 -15.84 -44.19
N HIS A 102 21.57 -16.89 -43.36
CA HIS A 102 22.68 -17.63 -42.77
C HIS A 102 22.11 -18.91 -42.10
N PRO A 103 22.58 -20.13 -42.40
CA PRO A 103 22.19 -21.31 -41.64
C PRO A 103 23.02 -21.35 -40.35
N THR A 104 22.44 -20.92 -39.24
CA THR A 104 22.93 -21.31 -37.92
C THR A 104 22.56 -22.78 -37.68
N PRO A 105 23.48 -23.61 -37.16
CA PRO A 105 23.24 -25.04 -36.99
C PRO A 105 22.11 -25.24 -35.96
N SER A 106 21.20 -26.16 -36.29
CA SER A 106 20.03 -26.53 -35.51
C SER A 106 20.35 -26.71 -34.03
N ALA A 107 19.88 -25.77 -33.20
CA ALA A 107 19.54 -26.10 -31.82
C ALA A 107 18.30 -27.02 -31.87
N PRO A 108 18.31 -28.19 -31.21
CA PRO A 108 17.13 -29.04 -31.13
C PRO A 108 15.97 -28.24 -30.51
N PRO A 109 14.71 -28.46 -30.95
CA PRO A 109 13.56 -27.90 -30.25
C PRO A 109 13.63 -28.33 -28.79
N LEU A 110 13.58 -27.36 -27.88
CA LEU A 110 13.34 -27.64 -26.47
C LEU A 110 12.02 -28.42 -26.41
N GLN A 111 12.11 -29.69 -26.05
CA GLN A 111 10.94 -30.51 -25.79
C GLN A 111 10.26 -29.91 -24.55
N ASP A 112 9.17 -29.18 -24.78
CA ASP A 112 8.16 -28.87 -23.77
C ASP A 112 7.55 -30.18 -23.29
N GLY A 113 8.25 -30.81 -22.35
CA GLY A 113 7.96 -32.16 -21.94
C GLY A 113 8.86 -32.59 -20.80
N MET A 114 9.14 -31.70 -19.85
CA MET A 114 9.60 -32.14 -18.54
C MET A 114 8.38 -32.33 -17.66
N PRO A 115 7.95 -33.57 -17.37
CA PRO A 115 6.94 -33.80 -16.36
C PRO A 115 7.58 -33.39 -15.03
N TRP A 116 7.07 -32.34 -14.42
CA TRP A 116 7.39 -31.93 -13.04
C TRP A 116 7.08 -33.02 -11.98
N ALA A 117 6.69 -34.22 -12.42
CA ALA A 117 6.32 -35.36 -11.59
C ALA A 117 7.51 -36.15 -10.99
N LEU A 118 8.75 -35.74 -11.23
CA LEU A 118 9.93 -36.32 -10.56
C LEU A 118 10.74 -35.23 -9.86
N VAL A 119 10.08 -34.43 -9.00
CA VAL A 119 10.77 -33.84 -7.86
C VAL A 119 11.11 -35.01 -6.93
N PRO A 120 12.38 -35.24 -6.56
CA PRO A 120 12.71 -36.19 -5.51
C PRO A 120 11.97 -35.77 -4.23
N SER A 121 10.96 -36.55 -3.85
CA SER A 121 10.31 -36.49 -2.54
C SER A 121 11.37 -36.75 -1.48
N GLY A 122 12.05 -35.70 -1.03
CA GLY A 122 13.24 -35.90 -0.22
C GLY A 122 13.69 -34.71 0.61
N VAL A 123 12.96 -33.59 0.65
CA VAL A 123 12.97 -32.66 1.79
C VAL A 123 11.60 -31.96 1.78
N GLN A 124 10.58 -32.62 2.34
CA GLN A 124 9.45 -31.85 2.88
C GLN A 124 10.04 -31.01 4.02
N PRO A 125 9.95 -29.67 3.99
CA PRO A 125 10.28 -28.86 5.16
C PRO A 125 9.41 -29.41 6.28
N ASP A 126 10.05 -29.93 7.32
CA ASP A 126 9.38 -30.38 8.52
C ASP A 126 8.46 -29.25 9.00
N HIS A 127 7.25 -29.61 9.41
CA HIS A 127 6.25 -28.66 9.89
C HIS A 127 6.83 -27.79 11.03
N ASP A 128 7.80 -28.32 11.78
CA ASP A 128 8.51 -27.67 12.87
C ASP A 128 9.42 -26.52 12.38
N SER A 129 10.15 -26.68 11.27
CA SER A 129 10.93 -25.60 10.64
C SER A 129 10.07 -24.43 10.19
N LEU A 130 8.88 -24.69 9.62
CA LEU A 130 7.97 -23.63 9.18
C LEU A 130 7.37 -22.87 10.37
N GLN A 131 6.96 -23.59 11.42
CA GLN A 131 6.51 -23.00 12.68
C GLN A 131 7.59 -22.09 13.28
N PHE A 132 8.86 -22.51 13.26
CA PHE A 132 9.97 -21.71 13.76
C PHE A 132 10.23 -20.44 12.94
N ILE A 133 10.02 -20.50 11.62
CA ILE A 133 10.12 -19.33 10.74
C ILE A 133 8.98 -18.35 11.05
N GLU A 134 7.74 -18.83 11.21
CA GLU A 134 6.60 -18.00 11.58
C GLU A 134 6.78 -17.34 12.97
N GLU A 135 7.32 -18.08 13.94
CA GLU A 135 7.68 -17.59 15.27
C GLU A 135 8.70 -16.44 15.18
N LYS A 136 9.74 -16.61 14.36
CA LYS A 136 10.76 -15.58 14.12
C LYS A 136 10.21 -14.35 13.43
N ILE A 137 9.37 -14.53 12.40
CA ILE A 137 8.70 -13.42 11.73
C ILE A 137 7.90 -12.63 12.76
N ARG A 138 7.00 -13.29 13.49
CA ARG A 138 6.21 -12.67 14.55
C ARG A 138 7.07 -11.94 15.60
N GLY A 139 8.22 -12.50 15.97
CA GLY A 139 9.18 -11.86 16.86
C GLY A 139 9.74 -10.55 16.30
N LEU A 140 10.17 -10.54 15.04
CA LEU A 140 10.67 -9.35 14.37
C LEU A 140 9.59 -8.28 14.21
N GLU A 141 8.36 -8.67 13.93
CA GLU A 141 7.23 -7.75 13.83
C GLU A 141 6.94 -7.06 15.17
N LYS A 142 6.96 -7.82 16.28
CA LYS A 142 6.84 -7.25 17.63
C LYS A 142 7.94 -6.26 17.93
N ILE A 143 9.20 -6.56 17.60
CA ILE A 143 10.33 -5.65 17.83
C ILE A 143 10.14 -4.33 17.05
N ARG A 144 9.73 -4.43 15.78
CA ARG A 144 9.44 -3.27 14.93
C ARG A 144 8.32 -2.41 15.54
N ASP A 145 7.26 -3.03 16.04
CA ASP A 145 6.15 -2.31 16.67
C ASP A 145 6.58 -1.62 17.97
N VAL A 146 7.36 -2.28 18.81
CA VAL A 146 7.94 -1.69 20.03
C VAL A 146 8.80 -0.46 19.70
N LEU A 147 9.66 -0.55 18.68
CA LEU A 147 10.47 0.59 18.24
C LEU A 147 9.61 1.74 17.73
N LYS A 148 8.55 1.44 16.99
CA LYS A 148 7.62 2.45 16.46
C LYS A 148 6.85 3.13 17.59
N ILE A 149 6.36 2.37 18.56
CA ILE A 149 5.71 2.89 19.77
C ILE A 149 6.67 3.79 20.55
N LYS A 150 7.91 3.33 20.79
CA LYS A 150 8.91 4.11 21.53
C LYS A 150 9.25 5.43 20.83
N LYS A 151 9.37 5.40 19.50
CA LYS A 151 9.56 6.62 18.70
C LYS A 151 8.40 7.60 18.89
N LEU A 152 7.17 7.13 18.71
CA LEU A 152 5.97 7.96 18.86
C LEU A 152 5.82 8.50 20.30
N GLN A 153 6.16 7.71 21.30
CA GLN A 153 6.17 8.16 22.70
C GLN A 153 7.15 9.32 22.92
N ASN A 154 8.35 9.24 22.34
CA ASN A 154 9.32 10.32 22.44
C ASN A 154 8.84 11.60 21.75
N GLU A 155 8.27 11.48 20.54
CA GLU A 155 7.66 12.61 19.81
C GLU A 155 6.51 13.24 20.60
N LEU A 156 5.66 12.42 21.21
CA LEU A 156 4.55 12.89 22.06
C LEU A 156 5.05 13.65 23.29
N ILE A 157 6.10 13.15 23.95
CA ILE A 157 6.73 13.81 25.10
C ILE A 157 7.30 15.17 24.69
N ALA A 158 8.03 15.23 23.56
CA ALA A 158 8.58 16.47 23.02
C ALA A 158 7.48 17.49 22.72
N ALA A 159 6.47 17.11 21.94
CA ALA A 159 5.34 17.98 21.60
C ALA A 159 4.58 18.48 22.84
N LYS A 160 4.37 17.62 23.84
CA LYS A 160 3.74 18.00 25.11
C LYS A 160 4.57 19.04 25.86
N SER A 161 5.90 18.90 25.85
CA SER A 161 6.81 19.83 26.51
C SER A 161 6.83 21.21 25.82
N GLU A 162 6.81 21.24 24.48
CA GLU A 162 6.69 22.46 23.68
C GLU A 162 5.37 23.18 23.95
N LEU A 163 4.26 22.44 23.94
CA LEU A 163 2.93 22.99 24.24
C LEU A 163 2.89 23.61 25.64
N LYS A 164 3.45 22.92 26.64
CA LYS A 164 3.56 23.43 28.01
C LYS A 164 4.38 24.72 28.06
N GLN A 165 5.48 24.79 27.31
CA GLN A 165 6.30 25.99 27.25
C GLN A 165 5.57 27.16 26.59
N SER A 166 4.91 26.92 25.45
CA SER A 166 4.11 27.94 24.76
C SER A 166 3.01 28.50 25.66
N MET A 167 2.30 27.62 26.39
CA MET A 167 1.26 28.03 27.33
C MET A 167 1.80 28.88 28.49
N ARG A 168 3.02 28.61 28.98
CA ARG A 168 3.68 29.47 29.99
C ARG A 168 3.96 30.86 29.43
N VAL A 169 4.45 30.96 28.20
CA VAL A 169 4.73 32.25 27.55
C VAL A 169 3.44 33.04 27.38
N ILE A 170 2.39 32.44 26.82
CA ILE A 170 1.08 33.09 26.60
C ILE A 170 0.50 33.59 27.93
N ASN A 171 0.50 32.76 28.97
CA ASN A 171 -0.02 33.15 30.28
C ASN A 171 0.79 34.28 30.93
N GLY A 172 2.11 34.27 30.75
CA GLY A 172 2.99 35.36 31.19
C GLY A 172 2.66 36.67 30.47
N SER A 173 2.55 36.65 29.14
CA SER A 173 2.17 37.83 28.35
C SER A 173 0.79 38.36 28.72
N LYS A 174 -0.20 37.47 28.92
CA LYS A 174 -1.55 37.85 29.37
C LYS A 174 -1.50 38.57 30.72
N LYS A 175 -0.68 38.09 31.66
CA LYS A 175 -0.51 38.74 32.98
C LYS A 175 0.06 40.15 32.83
N VAL A 176 1.12 40.32 32.04
CA VAL A 176 1.75 41.63 31.81
C VAL A 176 0.76 42.64 31.21
N LEU A 177 -0.04 42.21 30.23
CA LEU A 177 -1.07 43.06 29.63
C LEU A 177 -2.15 43.47 30.63
N LEU A 178 -2.61 42.54 31.47
CA LEU A 178 -3.59 42.83 32.52
C LEU A 178 -3.04 43.81 33.56
N ASP A 179 -1.80 43.59 34.02
CA ASP A 179 -1.13 44.47 34.98
C ASP A 179 -0.96 45.88 34.40
N SER A 180 -0.60 45.98 33.11
CA SER A 180 -0.50 47.26 32.41
C SER A 180 -1.84 47.99 32.30
N ALA A 181 -2.91 47.28 31.89
CA ALA A 181 -4.25 47.86 31.79
C ALA A 181 -4.78 48.32 33.15
N LEU A 182 -4.53 47.54 34.21
CA LEU A 182 -4.90 47.91 35.57
C LEU A 182 -4.18 49.17 36.03
N ASN A 183 -2.88 49.29 35.73
CA ASN A 183 -2.09 50.47 36.05
C ASN A 183 -2.61 51.71 35.29
N GLN A 184 -2.95 51.57 34.00
CA GLN A 184 -3.55 52.66 33.22
C GLN A 184 -4.90 53.09 33.79
N LEU A 185 -5.76 52.15 34.17
CA LEU A 185 -7.05 52.44 34.79
C LEU A 185 -6.89 53.19 36.12
N LYS A 186 -5.91 52.79 36.93
CA LYS A 186 -5.61 53.46 38.20
C LYS A 186 -5.12 54.90 37.96
N ALA A 187 -4.25 55.10 36.97
CA ALA A 187 -3.78 56.43 36.61
C ALA A 187 -4.93 57.34 36.16
N TYR A 188 -5.84 56.83 35.33
CA TYR A 188 -7.03 57.58 34.90
C TYR A 188 -7.90 58.01 36.08
N LYS A 189 -8.23 57.08 37.00
CA LYS A 189 -9.03 57.39 38.19
C LYS A 189 -8.38 58.44 39.10
N ASN A 190 -7.05 58.40 39.23
CA ASN A 190 -6.32 59.41 40.00
C ASN A 190 -6.42 60.80 39.37
N LEU A 191 -6.33 60.90 38.04
CA LEU A 191 -6.50 62.17 37.33
C LEU A 191 -7.92 62.72 37.48
N GLU A 192 -8.93 61.86 37.40
CA GLU A 192 -10.33 62.23 37.61
C GLU A 192 -10.58 62.77 39.02
N ALA A 193 -9.98 62.15 40.04
CA ALA A 193 -10.04 62.62 41.43
C ALA A 193 -9.34 63.98 41.65
N LEU A 194 -8.36 64.36 40.83
CA LEU A 194 -7.69 65.67 40.88
C LEU A 194 -8.47 66.76 40.14
N SER A 195 -9.45 66.37 39.33
CA SER A 195 -10.29 67.30 38.55
C SER A 195 -11.59 67.70 39.26
N GLN A 196 -11.85 67.14 40.45
CA GLN A 196 -12.97 67.46 41.34
C GLN A 196 -12.51 68.31 42.53
#